data_AF-A0A349K3N7-F1
#
_entry.id   AF-A0A349K3N7-F1
#
_cell.length_a   1.000
_cell.length_b   1.000
_cell.length_c   1.000
_cell.angle_alpha   90.00
_cell.angle_beta   90.00
_cell.angle_gamma   90.00
#
_symmetry.space_group_name_H-M   'P 1'
#
loop_
_entity.id
_entity.type
_entity.pdbx_description
1 polymer ?
#
loop_
_entity_poly.entity_id
_entity_poly.type
_entity_poly.pdbx_seq_one_letter_code
_entity_poly.pdbx_strand_id
1 'polypeptide(L)'
;MKPCPPVTVLCLVFTTAGSLVGGEKLHWSFQELRKPGLPSPSQDGWGHNEIDRFVSGPLRAAGLEPNSRAAPLTLLRRLTLDLTGLPPTLGEIERFESAVHDQGPDQAYLGLVNRLLASPHYGERWGRHWL
;
A
#
# COMPACT_ATOMS: atom_id res chain seq x y z
N MET A 1 -67.69 -30.07 15.28
CA MET A 1 -66.94 -29.75 14.05
C MET A 1 -65.85 -28.76 14.42
N LYS A 2 -64.59 -29.20 14.51
CA LYS A 2 -63.43 -28.34 14.82
C LYS A 2 -62.58 -28.16 13.55
N PRO A 3 -62.16 -26.93 13.18
CA PRO A 3 -61.39 -26.69 11.97
C PRO A 3 -59.91 -27.08 12.14
N CYS A 4 -59.33 -27.56 11.05
CA CYS A 4 -57.92 -27.95 10.87
C CYS A 4 -57.02 -26.71 10.67
N PRO A 5 -55.74 -26.72 11.09
CA PRO A 5 -54.80 -25.62 10.81
C PRO A 5 -54.24 -25.71 9.37
N PRO A 6 -53.80 -24.58 8.78
CA PRO A 6 -53.26 -24.55 7.42
C PRO A 6 -51.84 -25.12 7.37
N VAL A 7 -51.58 -25.95 6.36
CA VAL A 7 -50.25 -26.49 6.05
C VAL A 7 -49.47 -25.43 5.26
N THR A 8 -48.45 -24.84 5.88
CA THR A 8 -47.47 -23.98 5.21
C THR A 8 -46.52 -24.85 4.40
N VAL A 9 -46.62 -24.81 3.07
CA VAL A 9 -45.65 -25.42 2.17
C VAL A 9 -44.41 -24.53 2.12
N LEU A 10 -43.39 -24.89 2.89
CA LEU A 10 -42.05 -24.32 2.81
C LEU A 10 -41.37 -24.91 1.57
N CYS A 11 -41.37 -24.15 0.47
CA CYS A 11 -40.62 -24.51 -0.73
C CYS A 11 -39.12 -24.26 -0.48
N LEU A 12 -38.43 -25.26 0.07
CA LEU A 12 -36.98 -25.31 0.13
C LEU A 12 -36.44 -25.58 -1.28
N VAL A 13 -36.17 -24.52 -2.04
CA VAL A 13 -35.32 -24.62 -3.22
C VAL A 13 -33.89 -24.79 -2.71
N PHE A 14 -33.48 -26.04 -2.49
CA PHE A 14 -32.07 -26.37 -2.35
C PHE A 14 -31.42 -26.21 -3.73
N THR A 15 -30.88 -25.02 -4.00
CA THR A 15 -29.89 -24.85 -5.07
C THR A 15 -28.64 -25.60 -4.63
N THR A 16 -28.50 -26.84 -5.08
CA THR A 16 -27.25 -27.59 -4.96
C THR A 16 -26.22 -26.95 -5.89
N ALA A 17 -25.45 -25.99 -5.38
CA ALA A 17 -24.18 -25.66 -5.99
C ALA A 17 -23.25 -26.86 -5.78
N GLY A 18 -22.90 -27.52 -6.88
CA GLY A 18 -22.09 -28.73 -6.89
C GLY A 18 -20.79 -28.53 -6.11
N SER A 19 -20.61 -29.37 -5.09
CA SER A 19 -19.35 -29.51 -4.38
C SER A 19 -18.44 -30.42 -5.21
N LEU A 20 -17.50 -29.83 -5.95
CA LEU A 20 -16.40 -30.60 -6.54
C LEU A 20 -15.33 -30.82 -5.48
N VAL A 21 -15.26 -32.05 -4.97
CA VAL A 21 -14.12 -32.57 -4.20
C VAL A 21 -12.96 -32.82 -5.17
N GLY A 22 -11.85 -32.10 -4.95
CA GLY A 22 -10.58 -32.21 -5.66
C GLY A 22 -9.64 -31.10 -5.17
N GLY A 23 -8.95 -31.34 -4.05
CA GLY A 23 -8.27 -30.32 -3.25
C GLY A 23 -6.96 -29.81 -3.83
N GLU A 24 -6.98 -29.21 -5.02
CA GLU A 24 -5.90 -28.32 -5.45
C GLU A 24 -6.29 -26.89 -5.07
N LYS A 25 -5.46 -26.22 -4.26
CA LYS A 25 -5.66 -24.79 -3.98
C LYS A 25 -5.61 -24.06 -5.32
N LEU A 26 -6.70 -23.40 -5.70
CA LEU A 26 -6.72 -22.51 -6.86
C LEU A 26 -5.51 -21.57 -6.78
N HIS A 27 -4.80 -21.38 -7.89
CA HIS A 27 -3.70 -20.44 -7.97
C HIS A 27 -4.16 -19.05 -7.47
N TRP A 28 -3.30 -18.31 -6.76
CA TRP A 28 -3.69 -17.08 -6.04
C TRP A 28 -4.43 -16.06 -6.91
N SER A 29 -4.14 -16.03 -8.21
CA SER A 29 -4.76 -15.14 -9.21
C SER A 29 -6.20 -15.51 -9.58
N PHE A 30 -6.64 -16.75 -9.31
CA PHE A 30 -8.00 -17.24 -9.58
C PHE A 30 -8.86 -17.31 -8.31
N GLN A 31 -8.32 -16.88 -7.16
CA GLN A 31 -9.08 -16.78 -5.93
C GLN A 31 -9.83 -15.44 -5.89
N GLU A 32 -10.99 -15.43 -5.22
CA GLU A 32 -11.76 -14.21 -5.02
C GLU A 32 -10.96 -13.17 -4.21
N LEU A 33 -10.96 -11.92 -4.68
CA LEU A 33 -10.33 -10.80 -3.99
C LEU A 33 -11.14 -10.44 -2.75
N ARG A 34 -10.58 -10.71 -1.57
CA ARG A 34 -11.15 -10.28 -0.28
C ARG A 34 -10.46 -9.01 0.18
N LYS A 35 -11.24 -7.97 0.46
CA LYS A 35 -10.73 -6.74 1.08
C LYS A 35 -10.61 -6.94 2.59
N PRO A 36 -9.41 -7.06 3.17
CA PRO A 36 -9.28 -7.21 4.61
C PRO A 36 -9.73 -5.92 5.31
N GLY A 37 -10.27 -6.06 6.52
CA GLY A 37 -10.50 -4.92 7.39
C GLY A 37 -9.19 -4.23 7.75
N LEU A 38 -9.24 -2.91 7.94
CA LEU A 38 -8.06 -2.15 8.37
C LEU A 38 -7.71 -2.51 9.82
N PRO A 39 -6.43 -2.84 10.12
CA PRO A 39 -5.97 -2.98 11.49
C PRO A 39 -6.14 -1.68 12.27
N SER A 40 -6.18 -1.80 13.60
CA SER A 40 -6.18 -0.62 14.46
C SER A 40 -4.90 0.20 14.24
N PRO A 41 -4.98 1.54 14.27
CA PRO A 41 -3.81 2.40 14.13
C PRO A 41 -2.80 2.13 15.24
N SER A 42 -1.52 2.37 14.95
CA SER A 42 -0.48 2.26 15.96
C SER A 42 -0.64 3.34 17.03
N GLN A 43 -0.40 3.00 18.30
CA GLN A 43 -0.58 3.92 19.43
C GLN A 43 0.61 4.88 19.61
N ASP A 44 1.76 4.53 19.05
CA ASP A 44 3.01 5.31 19.06
C ASP A 44 3.02 6.46 18.02
N GLY A 45 1.94 6.62 17.25
CA GLY A 45 1.87 7.62 16.19
C GLY A 45 2.71 7.28 14.95
N TRP A 46 3.24 6.06 14.85
CA TRP A 46 3.96 5.60 13.68
C TRP A 46 3.00 5.17 12.55
N GLY A 47 3.38 5.51 11.32
CA GLY A 47 2.63 5.25 10.09
C GLY A 47 1.97 6.51 9.53
N HIS A 48 2.10 6.69 8.22
CA HIS A 48 1.57 7.84 7.48
C HIS A 48 0.29 7.50 6.72
N ASN A 49 0.02 6.23 6.43
CA ASN A 49 -1.15 5.79 5.68
C ASN A 49 -1.81 4.51 6.24
N GLU A 50 -2.90 4.09 5.61
CA GLU A 50 -3.63 2.87 6.01
C GLU A 50 -2.83 1.58 5.82
N ILE A 51 -1.88 1.56 4.88
CA ILE A 51 -1.03 0.40 4.58
C ILE A 51 -0.07 0.15 5.75
N ASP A 52 0.48 1.20 6.36
CA ASP A 52 1.40 1.10 7.49
C ASP A 52 0.78 0.38 8.70
N ARG A 53 -0.55 0.39 8.82
CA ARG A 53 -1.28 -0.35 9.88
C ARG A 53 -1.11 -1.86 9.77
N PHE A 54 -0.89 -2.38 8.56
CA PHE A 54 -0.62 -3.81 8.34
C PHE A 54 0.82 -4.18 8.69
N VAL A 55 1.72 -3.20 8.87
CA VAL A 55 3.13 -3.40 9.17
C VAL A 55 3.41 -3.25 10.68
N SER A 56 2.74 -2.31 11.35
CA SER A 56 2.98 -2.01 12.77
C SER A 56 2.69 -3.19 13.72
N GLY A 57 1.67 -4.01 13.40
CA GLY A 57 1.36 -5.23 14.16
C GLY A 57 2.48 -6.27 14.10
N PRO A 58 2.85 -6.73 12.88
CA PRO A 58 3.97 -7.65 12.69
C PRO A 58 5.31 -7.16 13.27
N LEU A 59 5.66 -5.88 13.12
CA LEU A 59 6.90 -5.32 13.69
C LEU A 59 6.94 -5.47 15.21
N ARG A 60 5.87 -5.07 15.91
CA ARG A 60 5.78 -5.21 17.36
C ARG A 60 5.78 -6.65 17.82
N ALA A 61 5.06 -7.54 17.12
CA ALA A 61 5.06 -8.96 17.41
C ALA A 61 6.47 -9.58 17.27
N ALA A 62 7.30 -9.03 16.39
CA ALA A 62 8.70 -9.41 16.22
C ALA A 62 9.68 -8.67 17.16
N GLY A 63 9.19 -7.76 18.02
CA GLY A 63 10.04 -6.93 18.88
C GLY A 63 10.93 -5.95 18.12
N LEU A 64 10.51 -5.53 16.92
CA LEU A 64 11.24 -4.61 16.05
C LEU A 64 10.59 -3.23 16.10
N GLU A 65 11.44 -2.20 16.13
CA GLU A 65 11.04 -0.82 16.01
C GLU A 65 11.30 -0.29 14.58
N PRO A 66 10.42 0.56 14.04
CA PRO A 66 10.67 1.21 12.77
C PRO A 66 11.91 2.11 12.81
N ASN A 67 12.64 2.13 11.69
CA ASN A 67 13.78 3.05 11.56
C ASN A 67 13.32 4.51 11.55
N SER A 68 14.10 5.38 12.18
CA SER A 68 13.93 6.81 12.09
C SER A 68 14.03 7.28 10.63
N ARG A 69 13.32 8.36 10.30
CA ARG A 69 13.42 8.97 8.98
C ARG A 69 14.88 9.36 8.69
N ALA A 70 15.33 9.06 7.47
CA ALA A 70 16.67 9.42 7.03
C ALA A 70 16.83 10.95 6.92
N ALA A 71 18.07 11.43 7.04
CA ALA A 71 18.38 12.84 6.87
C ALA A 71 17.92 13.36 5.49
N PRO A 72 17.54 14.64 5.35
CA PRO A 72 16.99 15.20 4.11
C PRO A 72 17.84 14.91 2.87
N LEU A 73 19.15 15.17 2.92
CA LEU A 73 20.05 14.92 1.79
C LEU A 73 20.17 13.43 1.43
N THR A 74 20.08 12.54 2.43
CA THR A 74 20.04 11.10 2.17
C THR A 74 18.75 10.71 1.44
N LEU A 75 17.61 11.28 1.83
CA LEU A 75 16.33 11.05 1.14
C LEU A 75 16.36 11.57 -0.30
N LEU A 76 16.88 12.79 -0.51
CA LEU A 76 17.03 13.37 -1.84
C LEU A 76 17.85 12.46 -2.75
N ARG A 77 19.06 12.06 -2.30
CA ARG A 77 19.95 11.21 -3.08
C ARG A 77 19.32 9.84 -3.39
N ARG A 78 18.64 9.22 -2.42
CA ARG A 78 17.94 7.94 -2.64
C ARG A 78 16.87 8.11 -3.71
N LEU A 79 15.97 9.09 -3.56
CA LEU A 79 14.88 9.30 -4.50
C LEU A 79 15.35 9.60 -5.92
N THR A 80 16.35 10.46 -6.12
CA THR A 80 16.85 10.72 -7.48
C THR A 80 17.48 9.47 -8.08
N LEU A 81 18.29 8.75 -7.30
CA LEU A 81 18.92 7.51 -7.75
C LEU A 81 17.94 6.34 -7.90
N ASP A 82 16.76 6.36 -7.27
CA ASP A 82 15.74 5.31 -7.34
C ASP A 82 14.66 5.58 -8.40
N LEU A 83 14.39 6.86 -8.70
CA LEU A 83 13.39 7.24 -9.70
C LEU A 83 14.00 7.57 -11.07
N THR A 84 15.10 8.33 -11.13
CA THR A 84 15.69 8.76 -12.41
C THR A 84 17.02 8.08 -12.72
N GLY A 85 17.72 7.60 -11.69
CA GLY A 85 19.00 6.89 -11.84
C GLY A 85 20.18 7.85 -11.95
N LEU A 86 19.91 9.14 -11.76
CA LEU A 86 20.88 10.22 -11.81
C LEU A 86 21.13 10.77 -10.40
N PRO A 87 22.37 11.18 -10.09
CA PRO A 87 22.65 11.88 -8.84
C PRO A 87 21.94 13.24 -8.83
N PRO A 88 21.60 13.77 -7.64
CA PRO A 88 20.99 15.09 -7.55
C PRO A 88 22.01 16.17 -7.97
N THR A 89 21.51 17.20 -8.64
CA THR A 89 22.30 18.39 -8.99
C THR A 89 22.41 19.35 -7.81
N LEU A 90 23.39 20.26 -7.83
CA LEU A 90 23.54 21.29 -6.79
C LEU A 90 22.27 22.13 -6.61
N GLY A 91 21.66 22.58 -7.71
CA GLY A 91 20.42 23.37 -7.65
C GLY A 91 19.21 22.56 -7.14
N GLU A 92 19.23 21.23 -7.23
CA GLU A 92 18.20 20.39 -6.61
C GLU A 92 18.42 20.21 -5.11
N ILE A 93 19.68 20.15 -4.67
CA ILE A 93 20.05 20.12 -3.26
C ILE A 93 19.56 21.40 -2.58
N GLU A 94 19.97 22.56 -3.09
CA GLU A 94 19.59 23.87 -2.55
C GLU A 94 18.07 24.05 -2.52
N ARG A 95 17.39 23.71 -3.63
CA ARG A 95 15.92 23.79 -3.70
C ARG A 95 15.25 22.90 -2.65
N PHE A 96 15.75 21.67 -2.46
CA PHE A 96 15.17 20.74 -1.52
C PHE A 96 15.40 21.18 -0.07
N GLU A 97 16.61 21.65 0.26
CA GLU A 97 16.91 22.19 1.60
C GLU A 97 16.04 23.40 1.93
N SER A 98 15.90 24.36 1.01
CA SER A 98 15.00 25.50 1.18
C SER A 98 13.55 25.05 1.35
N ALA A 99 13.07 24.09 0.54
CA ALA A 99 11.71 23.58 0.68
C ALA A 99 11.49 22.89 2.04
N VAL A 100 12.46 22.15 2.56
CA VAL A 100 12.39 21.53 3.90
C VAL A 100 12.31 22.58 5.00
N HIS A 101 13.07 23.67 4.86
CA HIS A 101 13.04 24.80 5.80
C HIS A 101 11.68 25.54 5.75
N ASP A 102 11.19 25.86 4.56
CA ASP A 102 10.04 26.74 4.38
C ASP A 102 8.69 26.03 4.55
N GLN A 103 8.60 24.76 4.16
CA GLN A 103 7.34 24.00 4.08
C GLN A 103 7.32 22.79 5.02
N GLY A 104 8.45 22.44 5.63
CA GLY A 104 8.62 21.23 6.41
C GLY A 104 8.96 19.99 5.57
N PRO A 105 9.47 18.93 6.23
CA PRO A 105 10.06 17.78 5.55
C PRO A 105 9.06 16.95 4.75
N ASP A 106 7.80 16.85 5.20
CA ASP A 106 6.77 16.05 4.51
C ASP A 106 6.34 16.67 3.18
N GLN A 107 6.07 17.98 3.20
CA GLN A 107 5.63 18.70 2.01
C GLN A 107 6.76 18.80 0.98
N ALA A 108 7.99 19.06 1.44
CA ALA A 108 9.17 19.05 0.58
C ALA A 108 9.40 17.69 -0.08
N TYR A 109 9.23 16.59 0.68
CA TYR A 109 9.34 15.24 0.17
C TYR A 109 8.30 14.93 -0.91
N LEU A 110 7.02 15.27 -0.68
CA LEU A 110 5.96 15.07 -1.67
C LEU A 110 6.22 15.90 -2.94
N GLY A 111 6.64 17.15 -2.79
CA GLY A 111 7.01 18.01 -3.92
C GLY A 111 8.17 17.44 -4.73
N LEU A 112 9.18 16.89 -4.06
CA LEU A 112 10.30 16.20 -4.71
C LEU A 112 9.83 14.99 -5.51
N VAL A 113 9.03 14.11 -4.91
CA VAL A 113 8.49 12.91 -5.58
C VAL A 113 7.71 13.29 -6.83
N ASN A 114 6.77 14.23 -6.71
CA ASN A 114 5.96 14.68 -7.86
C ASN A 114 6.82 15.20 -9.00
N ARG A 115 7.84 16.01 -8.70
CA ARG A 115 8.76 16.54 -9.70
C ARG A 115 9.58 15.45 -10.39
N LEU A 116 10.04 14.45 -9.65
CA LEU A 116 10.83 13.34 -10.20
C LEU A 116 9.98 12.43 -11.09
N LEU A 117 8.75 12.11 -10.66
CA LEU A 117 7.80 11.31 -11.45
C LEU A 117 7.36 12.02 -12.74
N ALA A 118 7.31 13.36 -12.72
CA ALA A 118 6.99 14.17 -13.91
C ALA A 118 8.19 14.35 -14.87
N SER A 119 9.41 13.95 -14.47
CA SER A 119 10.60 14.10 -15.31
C SER A 119 10.63 13.07 -16.45
N PRO A 120 11.05 13.46 -17.67
CA PRO A 120 11.30 12.50 -18.75
C PRO A 120 12.28 11.38 -18.36
N HIS A 121 13.28 11.68 -17.53
CA HIS A 121 14.27 10.72 -17.06
C HIS A 121 13.68 9.56 -16.27
N TYR A 122 12.53 9.76 -15.61
CA TYR A 122 11.81 8.66 -14.97
C TYR A 122 11.34 7.65 -16.02
N GLY A 123 10.69 8.11 -17.09
CA GLY A 123 10.26 7.25 -18.19
C GLY A 123 11.42 6.56 -18.90
N GLU A 124 12.51 7.30 -19.18
CA GLU A 124 13.73 6.75 -19.79
C GLU A 124 14.34 5.62 -18.94
N ARG A 125 14.40 5.78 -17.62
CA ARG A 125 14.93 4.75 -16.73
C ARG A 125 14.08 3.49 -16.77
N TRP A 126 12.76 3.62 -16.59
CA TRP A 126 11.87 2.45 -16.50
C TRP A 126 11.66 1.78 -17.85
N GLY A 127 11.69 2.54 -18.95
CA GLY A 127 11.61 2.01 -20.31
C GLY A 127 12.68 0.96 -20.62
N ARG A 128 13.89 1.10 -20.08
CA ARG A 128 14.99 0.13 -20.24
C ARG A 128 14.73 -1.26 -19.64
N HIS A 129 13.75 -1.39 -18.74
CA HIS A 129 13.39 -2.70 -18.18
C HIS A 129 12.41 -3.45 -19.08
N TRP A 130 11.78 -2.75 -20.03
CA TRP A 130 10.74 -3.30 -20.91
C TRP A 130 11.14 -3.33 -22.39
N LEU A 131 12.10 -2.49 -22.78
CA LEU A 131 12.71 -2.41 -24.13
C LEU A 131 14.14 -2.95 -24.09
#